data_AF-A0A371AZJ2-F1
#
_entry.id   AF-A0A371AZJ2-F1
#
_cell.length_a   1.000
_cell.length_b   1.000
_cell.length_c   1.000
_cell.angle_alpha   90.00
_cell.angle_beta   90.00
_cell.angle_gamma   90.00
#
_symmetry.space_group_name_H-M   'P 1'
#
loop_
_entity.id
_entity.type
_entity.pdbx_description
1 polymer ?
#
loop_
_entity_poly.entity_id
_entity_poly.type
_entity_poly.pdbx_seq_one_letter_code
_entity_poly.pdbx_strand_id
1 'polypeptide(L)'
;MALEIDEDNLKHGLLGLIMALVEIIRDALKHQARKRMLGETLTSEEMEKLGNALMELDIAIENIKEEQGITESVKGVRDGLDEVVDSVVDRLLNPERWAEDAEENV
;
A
#
# COMPACT_ATOMS: atom_id res chain seq x y z
N MET A 1 -11.85 24.44 -11.00
CA MET A 1 -10.89 23.93 -10.00
C MET A 1 -10.37 22.63 -10.57
N ALA A 2 -9.14 22.63 -11.10
CA ALA A 2 -8.52 21.40 -11.56
C ALA A 2 -8.09 20.61 -10.33
N LEU A 3 -8.46 19.34 -10.27
CA LEU A 3 -7.91 18.41 -9.28
C LEU A 3 -6.45 18.20 -9.68
N GLU A 4 -5.51 18.83 -8.98
CA GLU A 4 -4.11 18.44 -9.09
C GLU A 4 -3.99 17.06 -8.43
N ILE A 5 -3.82 16.05 -9.27
CA ILE A 5 -3.55 14.69 -8.84
C ILE A 5 -2.04 14.56 -8.83
N ASP A 6 -1.46 14.37 -7.65
CA ASP A 6 -0.09 13.91 -7.52
C ASP A 6 0.02 12.53 -8.18
N GLU A 7 0.65 12.51 -9.36
CA GLU A 7 0.78 11.30 -10.18
C GLU A 7 1.57 10.19 -9.47
N ASP A 8 2.49 10.54 -8.57
CA ASP A 8 3.29 9.57 -7.85
C ASP A 8 2.46 8.95 -6.71
N ASN A 9 1.66 9.75 -6.02
CA ASN A 9 0.68 9.25 -5.04
C ASN A 9 -0.36 8.32 -5.69
N LEU A 10 -0.84 8.65 -6.90
CA LEU A 10 -1.78 7.79 -7.64
C LEU A 10 -1.15 6.44 -8.03
N LYS A 11 0.09 6.43 -8.53
CA LYS A 11 0.82 5.18 -8.88
C LYS A 11 0.99 4.29 -7.65
N HIS A 12 1.38 4.85 -6.52
CA HIS A 12 1.55 4.11 -5.27
C HIS A 12 0.21 3.56 -4.73
N GLY A 13 -0.85 4.35 -4.77
CA GLY A 13 -2.19 3.90 -4.37
C GLY A 13 -2.72 2.75 -5.23
N LEU A 14 -2.54 2.83 -6.55
CA LEU A 14 -2.92 1.78 -7.48
C LEU A 14 -2.11 0.49 -7.24
N LEU A 15 -0.81 0.62 -7.02
CA LEU A 15 0.06 -0.52 -6.76
C LEU A 15 -0.30 -1.22 -5.44
N GLY A 16 -0.60 -0.44 -4.39
CA GLY A 16 -1.09 -0.97 -3.12
C GLY A 16 -2.40 -1.74 -3.28
N LEU A 17 -3.33 -1.23 -4.11
CA LEU A 17 -4.59 -1.92 -4.42
C LEU A 17 -4.36 -3.23 -5.18
N ILE A 18 -3.48 -3.22 -6.19
CA ILE A 18 -3.11 -4.43 -6.93
C ILE A 18 -2.49 -5.46 -5.98
N MET A 19 -1.60 -5.03 -5.08
CA MET A 19 -0.99 -5.94 -4.13
C MET A 19 -2.00 -6.57 -3.17
N ALA A 20 -2.94 -5.78 -2.64
CA ALA A 20 -4.02 -6.30 -1.82
C ALA A 20 -4.85 -7.36 -2.56
N LEU A 21 -5.16 -7.13 -3.84
CA LEU A 21 -5.88 -8.11 -4.67
C LEU A 21 -5.07 -9.40 -4.88
N VAL A 22 -3.78 -9.29 -5.17
CA VAL A 22 -2.90 -10.45 -5.35
C VAL A 22 -2.83 -11.29 -4.08
N GLU A 23 -2.73 -10.66 -2.91
CA GLU A 23 -2.72 -11.35 -1.61
C GLU A 23 -4.05 -12.08 -1.34
N ILE A 24 -5.18 -11.47 -1.65
CA ILE A 24 -6.50 -12.10 -1.53
C ILE A 24 -6.59 -13.34 -2.44
N ILE A 25 -6.11 -13.23 -3.69
CA ILE A 25 -6.10 -14.34 -4.63
C ILE A 25 -5.19 -15.47 -4.14
N ARG A 26 -3.97 -15.16 -3.68
CA ARG A 26 -3.06 -16.12 -3.05
C ARG A 26 -3.75 -16.88 -1.91
N ASP A 27 -4.41 -16.16 -1.02
CA ASP A 27 -5.06 -16.77 0.16
C ASP A 27 -6.23 -17.67 -0.24
N ALA A 28 -6.99 -17.27 -1.26
CA ALA A 28 -8.04 -18.10 -1.86
C ALA A 28 -7.46 -19.38 -2.49
N LEU A 29 -6.34 -19.28 -3.23
CA LEU A 29 -5.65 -20.43 -3.81
C LEU A 29 -5.17 -21.39 -2.71
N LYS A 30 -4.53 -20.89 -1.65
CA LYS A 30 -4.11 -21.70 -0.49
C LYS A 30 -5.30 -22.39 0.17
N HIS A 31 -6.43 -21.71 0.29
CA HIS A 31 -7.65 -22.30 0.84
C HIS A 31 -8.19 -23.45 -0.03
N GLN A 32 -8.22 -23.27 -1.35
CA GLN A 32 -8.64 -24.32 -2.28
C GLN A 32 -7.67 -25.50 -2.32
N ALA A 33 -6.36 -25.22 -2.26
CA ALA A 33 -5.32 -26.25 -2.18
C ALA A 33 -5.56 -27.16 -0.96
N ARG A 34 -5.79 -26.58 0.22
CA ARG A 34 -6.13 -27.35 1.42
C ARG A 34 -7.37 -28.22 1.24
N LYS A 35 -8.43 -27.70 0.61
CA LYS A 35 -9.64 -28.48 0.32
C LYS A 35 -9.34 -29.69 -0.58
N ARG A 36 -8.52 -29.51 -1.61
CA ARG A 36 -8.13 -30.60 -2.54
C ARG A 36 -7.26 -31.66 -1.88
N MET A 37 -6.36 -31.25 -1.00
CA MET A 37 -5.50 -32.15 -0.22
C MET A 37 -6.32 -32.98 0.77
N LEU A 38 -7.26 -32.36 1.49
CA LEU A 38 -8.14 -33.06 2.43
C LEU A 38 -9.16 -33.98 1.75
N GLY A 39 -9.56 -33.66 0.52
CA GLY A 39 -10.48 -34.47 -0.27
C GLY A 39 -9.81 -35.64 -1.02
N GLU A 40 -8.50 -35.87 -0.82
CA GLU A 40 -7.70 -36.89 -1.54
C GLU A 40 -7.80 -36.79 -3.07
N THR A 41 -8.12 -35.59 -3.59
CA THR A 41 -8.31 -35.35 -5.03
C THR A 41 -7.00 -35.14 -5.79
N LEU A 42 -5.87 -35.18 -5.10
CA LEU A 42 -4.53 -34.96 -5.63
C LEU A 42 -3.63 -36.12 -5.23
N THR A 43 -2.79 -36.55 -6.17
CA THR A 43 -1.67 -37.46 -5.90
C THR A 43 -0.57 -36.76 -5.11
N SER A 44 0.33 -37.53 -4.48
CA SER A 44 1.47 -36.97 -3.74
C SER A 44 2.35 -36.06 -4.59
N GLU A 45 2.58 -36.42 -5.85
CA GLU A 45 3.37 -35.61 -6.78
C GLU A 45 2.67 -34.28 -7.13
N GLU A 46 1.34 -34.32 -7.31
CA GLU A 46 0.56 -33.09 -7.55
C GLU A 46 0.50 -32.18 -6.31
N MET A 47 0.44 -32.76 -5.11
CA MET A 47 0.50 -31.99 -3.87
C MET A 47 1.85 -31.28 -3.71
N GLU A 48 2.95 -31.96 -4.02
CA GLU A 48 4.29 -31.37 -3.96
C GLU A 48 4.45 -30.24 -4.98
N LYS A 49 4.04 -30.47 -6.24
CA LYS A 49 4.06 -29.43 -7.29
C LYS A 49 3.21 -28.21 -6.90
N LEU A 50 2.02 -28.44 -6.35
CA LEU A 50 1.14 -27.36 -5.89
C LEU A 50 1.75 -26.59 -4.71
N GLY A 51 2.35 -27.29 -3.75
CA GLY A 51 3.05 -26.69 -2.63
C GLY A 51 4.21 -25.79 -3.08
N ASN A 52 5.05 -26.28 -4.00
CA ASN A 52 6.17 -25.52 -4.55
C ASN A 52 5.69 -24.28 -5.30
N ALA A 53 4.66 -24.41 -6.14
CA ALA A 53 4.10 -23.26 -6.87
C ALA A 53 3.53 -22.17 -5.93
N LEU A 54 2.89 -22.57 -4.84
CA LEU A 54 2.38 -21.62 -3.84
C LEU A 54 3.51 -20.93 -3.06
N MET A 55 4.61 -21.64 -2.79
CA MET A 55 5.79 -21.07 -2.15
C MET A 55 6.52 -20.08 -3.07
N GLU A 56 6.69 -20.41 -4.35
CA GLU A 56 7.25 -19.50 -5.34
C GLU A 56 6.39 -18.23 -5.49
N LEU A 57 5.06 -18.37 -5.48
CA LEU A 57 4.14 -17.23 -5.47
C LEU A 57 4.33 -16.35 -4.24
N ASP A 58 4.51 -16.93 -3.05
CA ASP A 58 4.77 -16.17 -1.82
C ASP A 58 6.05 -15.35 -1.92
N ILE A 59 7.14 -15.96 -2.40
CA ILE A 59 8.43 -15.31 -2.59
C ILE A 59 8.31 -14.16 -3.60
N ALA A 60 7.62 -14.39 -4.72
CA ALA A 60 7.43 -13.36 -5.74
C ALA A 60 6.66 -12.15 -5.20
N ILE A 61 5.61 -12.39 -4.40
CA ILE A 61 4.82 -11.33 -3.77
C ILE A 61 5.66 -10.50 -2.80
N GLU A 62 6.46 -11.15 -1.96
CA GLU A 62 7.31 -10.43 -1.00
C GLU A 62 8.42 -9.66 -1.71
N ASN A 63 9.07 -10.23 -2.73
CA ASN A 63 10.06 -9.51 -3.54
C ASN A 63 9.46 -8.25 -4.18
N ILE A 64 8.25 -8.35 -4.73
CA ILE A 64 7.55 -7.18 -5.30
C ILE A 64 7.27 -6.13 -4.22
N LYS A 65 6.85 -6.54 -3.02
CA LYS A 65 6.60 -5.60 -1.90
C LYS A 65 7.88 -4.91 -1.42
N GLU A 66 9.01 -5.62 -1.43
CA GLU A 66 10.33 -5.07 -1.11
C GLU A 66 10.82 -4.09 -2.19
N GLU A 67 10.77 -4.48 -3.46
CA GLU A 67 11.19 -3.65 -4.60
C GLU A 67 10.37 -2.36 -4.73
N GLN A 68 9.08 -2.43 -4.41
CA GLN A 68 8.16 -1.31 -4.54
C GLN A 68 8.13 -0.40 -3.31
N GLY A 69 8.97 -0.68 -2.30
CA GLY A 69 9.29 0.29 -1.26
C GLY A 69 8.06 0.87 -0.57
N ILE A 70 7.19 0.04 0.01
CA ILE A 70 6.07 0.52 0.87
C ILE A 70 6.61 1.49 1.95
N THR A 71 7.88 1.33 2.34
CA THR A 71 8.63 2.25 3.21
C THR A 71 8.77 3.67 2.65
N GLU A 72 9.01 3.85 1.34
CA GLU A 72 9.08 5.18 0.72
C GLU A 72 7.71 5.85 0.63
N SER A 73 6.65 5.08 0.33
CA SER A 73 5.28 5.64 0.33
C SER A 73 4.81 6.03 1.73
N VAL A 74 5.10 5.21 2.75
CA VAL A 74 4.82 5.55 4.16
C VAL A 74 5.62 6.77 4.59
N LYS A 75 6.88 6.87 4.15
CA LYS A 75 7.71 8.04 4.40
C LYS A 75 7.14 9.29 3.73
N GLY A 76 6.70 9.22 2.48
CA GLY A 76 6.04 10.33 1.79
C GLY A 76 4.75 10.79 2.48
N VAL A 77 3.91 9.86 2.95
CA VAL A 77 2.71 10.18 3.73
C VAL A 77 3.06 10.82 5.07
N ARG A 78 4.09 10.32 5.76
CA ARG A 78 4.56 10.89 7.03
C ARG A 78 5.14 12.28 6.84
N ASP A 79 6.00 12.46 5.84
CA ASP A 79 6.64 13.73 5.54
C ASP A 79 5.59 14.79 5.13
N GLY A 80 4.53 14.40 4.41
CA GLY A 80 3.38 15.27 4.13
C GLY A 80 2.51 15.59 5.35
N LEU A 81 2.34 14.64 6.29
CA LEU A 81 1.68 14.90 7.57
C LEU A 81 2.49 15.85 8.45
N ASP A 82 3.81 15.72 8.47
CA ASP A 82 4.71 16.60 9.23
C ASP A 82 4.60 18.05 8.71
N GLU A 83 4.54 18.27 7.40
CA GLU A 83 4.35 19.61 6.81
C GLU A 83 3.01 20.25 7.20
N VAL A 84 1.92 19.46 7.18
CA VAL A 84 0.60 19.94 7.61
C VAL A 84 0.60 20.26 9.11
N VAL A 85 1.22 19.41 9.92
CA VAL A 85 1.34 19.64 11.37
C VAL A 85 2.13 20.92 11.65
N ASP A 86 3.26 21.12 10.99
CA ASP A 86 4.08 22.34 11.14
C ASP A 86 3.28 23.58 10.77
N SER A 87 2.49 23.55 9.69
CA SER A 87 1.64 24.67 9.25
C SER A 87 0.56 25.05 10.28
N VAL A 88 -0.02 24.06 10.97
CA VAL A 88 -1.07 24.28 11.97
C VAL A 88 -0.46 24.73 13.29
N VAL A 89 0.66 24.14 13.70
CA VAL A 89 1.39 24.50 14.91
C VAL A 89 1.91 25.94 14.82
N ASP A 90 2.48 26.32 13.68
CA ASP A 90 2.99 27.68 13.44
C ASP A 90 1.87 28.73 13.48
N ARG A 91 0.69 28.42 12.91
CA ARG A 91 -0.51 29.29 12.99
C ARG A 91 -1.07 29.44 14.40
N LEU A 92 -0.92 28.45 15.26
CA LEU A 92 -1.39 28.50 16.65
C LEU A 92 -0.42 29.23 17.58
N LEU A 93 0.89 29.09 17.34
CA LEU A 93 1.93 29.70 18.16
C LEU A 93 2.19 31.17 17.80
N ASN A 94 1.80 31.62 16.61
CA ASN A 94 2.08 32.96 16.12
C ASN A 94 0.81 33.72 15.69
N PRO A 95 -0.03 34.17 16.65
CA PRO A 95 -1.33 34.80 16.37
C PRO A 95 -1.24 36.15 15.64
N GLU A 96 -0.07 36.80 15.57
CA GLU A 96 0.10 38.05 14.81
C GLU A 96 0.11 37.82 13.28
N ARG A 97 0.44 36.61 12.79
CA ARG A 97 0.34 36.27 11.36
C ARG A 97 -1.11 36.25 10.83
N TRP A 98 -2.10 36.12 11.72
CA TRP A 98 -3.52 36.20 11.32
C TRP A 98 -3.92 37.61 10.86
N ALA A 99 -3.19 38.65 11.28
CA ALA A 99 -3.46 40.03 10.89
C ALA A 99 -2.92 40.35 9.48
N GLU A 100 -1.80 39.76 9.08
CA GLU A 100 -1.16 39.98 7.77
C GLU A 100 -1.90 39.25 6.63
N ASP A 101 -2.29 37.99 6.83
CA ASP A 101 -3.01 37.19 5.81
C ASP A 101 -4.42 37.73 5.50
N ALA A 102 -5.01 38.51 6.42
CA ALA A 102 -6.32 39.15 6.26
C ALA A 102 -6.25 40.47 5.48
N GLU A 103 -5.10 41.15 5.46
CA GLU A 103 -4.90 42.38 4.70
C GLU A 103 -4.49 42.11 3.25
N GLU A 104 -3.90 40.95 2.93
CA GLU A 104 -3.46 40.61 1.56
C GLU A 104 -4.60 40.06 0.66
N ASN A 105 -5.79 39.80 1.21
CA ASN A 105 -6.98 39.30 0.49
C ASN A 105 -8.14 40.31 0.37
N VAL A 106 -7.86 41.61 0.53
CA VAL A 106 -8.78 42.73 0.20
C VAL A 106 -8.17 43.56 -0.92
#